data_AF-A0A3M4YCA3-F1
#
_entry.id   AF-A0A3M4YCA3-F1
#
_cell.length_a   1.000
_cell.length_b   1.000
_cell.length_c   1.000
_cell.angle_alpha   90.00
_cell.angle_beta   90.00
_cell.angle_gamma   90.00
#
_symmetry.space_group_name_H-M   'P 1'
#
loop_
_entity.id
_entity.type
_entity.pdbx_description
1 polymer ?
#
loop_
_entity_poly.entity_id
_entity_poly.type
_entity_poly.pdbx_seq_one_letter_code
_entity_poly.pdbx_strand_id
1 'polypeptide(L)'
;MYPLKIGTISPFKREDNMTADYAQIRINRNGQPVYQETRTLDRKWVAHAWMKRREAELAVPGALERMNRKTVSVKQMIDRYLDEYEKVRTLGKTKRATLNAISESWLREVADSELTSQKLVEYAQWRMGKEGGGVQAQTVANDLSHLGAVLSVAKPAWGYDVVPHAMSDARIVLRKVGMVGKSKERTRRPNKDELDALFTHFFEMQIRKPSSINMPKVLGFAIFSTRRQAGRNYPYSLERSERKMPGCAGQRYEKSWTEDRQRRLVPPS
;
A
#
# COMPACT_ATOMS: atom_id res chain seq x y z
N MET A 1 -10.19 28.91 39.88
CA MET A 1 -9.17 28.13 39.16
C MET A 1 -8.28 27.51 40.23
N TYR A 2 -8.54 26.27 40.64
CA TYR A 2 -7.79 25.64 41.73
C TYR A 2 -6.36 25.35 41.27
N PRO A 3 -5.33 25.67 42.06
CA PRO A 3 -3.95 25.34 41.71
C PRO A 3 -3.83 23.81 41.60
N LEU A 4 -3.52 23.34 40.40
CA LEU A 4 -3.08 21.96 40.16
C LEU A 4 -1.86 21.72 41.07
N LYS A 5 -1.97 20.81 42.02
CA LYS A 5 -0.86 20.41 42.89
C LYS A 5 -0.08 19.33 42.14
N ILE A 6 0.95 19.73 41.39
CA ILE A 6 1.50 18.89 40.32
C ILE A 6 2.48 17.81 40.86
N GLY A 7 3.26 18.08 41.91
CA GLY A 7 4.18 17.09 42.47
C GLY A 7 4.40 17.22 43.97
N THR A 8 4.57 16.10 44.68
CA THR A 8 4.92 16.02 46.10
C THR A 8 6.13 15.12 46.28
N ILE A 9 7.14 15.58 47.03
CA ILE A 9 8.30 14.76 47.43
C ILE A 9 8.17 14.48 48.92
N SER A 10 8.18 13.21 49.30
CA SER A 10 8.15 12.77 50.69
C SER A 10 9.37 11.91 50.99
N PRO A 11 10.01 12.05 52.16
CA PRO A 11 11.10 11.16 52.55
C PRO A 11 10.54 9.75 52.82
N PHE A 12 11.23 8.73 52.32
CA PHE A 12 10.90 7.31 52.48
C PHE A 12 12.10 6.56 53.06
N LYS A 13 11.90 5.86 54.18
CA LYS A 13 12.94 5.00 54.78
C LYS A 13 12.81 3.59 54.21
N ARG A 14 13.88 3.06 53.64
CA ARG A 14 13.96 1.64 53.22
C ARG A 14 14.21 0.74 54.44
N GLU A 15 13.93 -0.55 54.30
CA GLU A 15 14.24 -1.57 55.32
C GLU A 15 15.73 -1.57 55.72
N ASP A 16 16.64 -1.23 54.79
CA ASP A 16 18.09 -1.12 55.03
C ASP A 16 18.53 0.18 55.75
N ASN A 17 17.61 0.92 56.39
CA ASN A 17 17.85 2.19 57.08
C ASN A 17 18.43 3.33 56.20
N MET A 18 18.50 3.12 54.87
CA MET A 18 18.84 4.15 53.89
C MET A 18 17.65 5.07 53.62
N THR A 19 17.91 6.37 53.52
CA THR A 19 16.89 7.39 53.19
C THR A 19 16.80 7.52 51.67
N ALA A 20 15.62 7.28 51.10
CA ALA A 20 15.30 7.56 49.71
C ALA A 20 14.17 8.60 49.65
N ASP A 21 14.07 9.36 48.57
CA ASP A 21 13.00 10.32 48.35
C ASP A 21 11.95 9.75 47.40
N TYR A 22 10.69 9.79 47.84
CA TYR A 22 9.53 9.38 47.08
C TYR A 22 8.94 10.59 46.37
N ALA A 23 9.01 10.61 45.04
CA ALA A 23 8.41 11.64 44.21
C ALA A 23 7.10 11.14 43.61
N GLN A 24 6.01 11.87 43.85
CA GLN A 24 4.68 11.56 43.32
C GLN A 24 4.14 12.74 42.52
N ILE A 25 3.66 12.46 41.31
CA ILE A 25 2.97 13.39 40.44
C ILE A 25 1.50 12.97 40.36
N ARG A 26 0.58 13.89 40.67
CA ARG A 26 -0.87 13.66 40.61
C ARG A 26 -1.53 14.78 39.83
N ILE A 27 -2.20 14.43 38.73
CA ILE A 27 -2.93 15.39 37.91
C ILE A 27 -4.41 15.06 37.96
N ASN A 28 -5.18 16.00 38.49
CA ASN A 28 -6.63 15.92 38.57
C ASN A 28 -7.24 16.88 37.54
N ARG A 29 -8.16 16.39 36.71
CA ARG A 29 -8.95 17.23 35.78
C ARG A 29 -10.42 17.10 36.19
N ASN A 30 -11.10 18.22 36.42
CA ASN A 30 -12.50 18.27 36.86
C ASN A 30 -12.81 17.41 38.10
N GLY A 31 -11.89 17.35 39.06
CA GLY A 31 -12.06 16.59 40.30
C GLY A 31 -11.81 15.08 40.19
N GLN A 32 -11.54 14.54 38.99
CA GLN A 32 -11.17 13.15 38.80
C GLN A 32 -9.65 12.98 38.61
N PRO A 33 -9.02 11.95 39.21
CA PRO A 33 -7.61 11.66 38.98
C PRO A 33 -7.42 11.12 37.57
N VAL A 34 -6.75 11.90 36.71
CA VAL A 34 -6.48 11.53 35.31
C VAL A 34 -5.13 10.82 35.17
N TYR A 35 -4.17 11.16 36.04
CA TYR A 35 -2.83 10.61 35.98
C TYR A 35 -2.17 10.59 37.35
N GLN A 36 -1.55 9.45 37.68
CA GLN A 36 -0.72 9.30 38.86
C GLN A 36 0.56 8.55 38.49
N GLU A 37 1.72 9.15 38.74
CA GLU A 37 3.02 8.51 38.57
C GLU A 37 3.85 8.69 39.85
N THR A 38 4.54 7.63 40.26
CA THR A 38 5.29 7.59 41.51
C THR A 38 6.65 6.97 41.25
N ARG A 39 7.71 7.62 41.72
CA ARG A 39 9.08 7.11 41.59
C ARG A 39 9.87 7.35 42.86
N THR A 40 10.55 6.30 43.31
CA THR A 40 11.47 6.36 44.45
C THR A 40 12.88 6.57 43.92
N LEU A 41 13.58 7.58 44.42
CA LEU A 41 14.93 7.98 43.99
C LEU A 41 15.82 8.15 45.21
N ASP A 42 17.10 7.81 45.11
CA ASP A 42 17.99 7.77 46.28
C ASP A 42 18.42 9.16 46.78
N ARG A 43 18.24 10.22 45.98
CA ARG A 43 18.70 11.57 46.31
C ARG A 43 17.63 12.62 45.99
N LYS A 44 17.43 13.56 46.92
CA LYS A 44 16.42 14.63 46.84
C LYS A 44 16.52 15.49 45.59
N TRP A 45 17.74 15.86 45.20
CA TRP A 45 17.95 16.69 44.01
C TRP A 45 17.61 15.93 42.71
N VAL A 46 17.83 14.60 42.67
CA VAL A 46 17.44 13.74 41.54
C VAL A 46 15.91 13.63 41.48
N ALA A 47 15.25 13.51 42.63
CA ALA A 47 13.78 13.54 42.74
C ALA A 47 13.19 14.86 42.22
N HIS A 48 13.77 16.01 42.60
CA HIS A 48 13.37 17.32 42.08
C HIS A 48 13.60 17.46 40.57
N ALA A 49 14.76 17.02 40.06
CA ALA A 49 15.07 17.10 38.63
C ALA A 49 14.16 16.20 37.78
N TRP A 50 13.90 14.97 38.25
CA TRP A 50 12.96 14.04 37.63
C TRP A 50 11.54 14.64 37.60
N MET A 51 11.08 15.19 38.73
CA MET A 51 9.78 15.82 38.84
C MET A 51 9.65 16.99 37.87
N LYS A 52 10.57 17.96 37.91
CA LYS A 52 10.54 19.13 37.01
C LYS A 52 10.55 18.74 35.53
N ARG A 53 11.33 17.73 35.15
CA ARG A 53 11.34 17.19 33.78
C ARG A 53 9.99 16.59 33.41
N ARG A 54 9.42 15.79 34.31
CA ARG A 54 8.16 15.09 34.05
C ARG A 54 6.97 16.04 34.04
N GLU A 55 6.98 17.05 34.88
CA GLU A 55 6.02 18.17 34.86
C GLU A 55 6.09 18.94 33.54
N ALA A 56 7.30 19.22 33.03
CA ALA A 56 7.45 19.86 31.73
C ALA A 56 6.93 19.00 30.58
N GLU A 57 7.15 17.68 30.62
CA GLU A 57 6.60 16.73 29.64
C GLU A 57 5.06 16.66 29.69
N LEU A 58 4.47 16.71 30.90
CA LEU A 58 3.02 16.67 31.13
C LEU A 58 2.32 18.01 30.89
N ALA A 59 3.05 19.13 30.98
CA ALA A 59 2.56 20.47 30.70
C ALA A 59 2.36 20.75 29.20
N VAL A 60 2.94 19.91 28.32
CA VAL A 60 2.71 20.02 26.88
C VAL A 60 1.22 19.74 26.59
N PRO A 61 0.51 20.66 25.91
CA PRO A 61 -0.89 20.46 25.54
C PRO A 61 -1.09 19.10 24.83
N GLY A 62 -2.03 18.30 25.33
CA GLY A 62 -2.34 16.96 24.80
C GLY A 62 -1.38 15.84 25.18
N ALA A 63 -0.40 16.05 26.07
CA ALA A 63 0.48 14.99 26.57
C ALA A 63 -0.28 13.91 27.36
N LEU A 64 -1.17 14.33 28.26
CA LEU A 64 -2.02 13.43 29.05
C LEU A 64 -2.98 12.62 28.18
N GLU A 65 -3.57 13.26 27.17
CA GLU A 65 -4.48 12.62 26.22
C GLU A 65 -3.76 11.60 25.33
N ARG A 66 -2.50 11.88 24.92
CA ARG A 66 -1.65 10.91 24.22
C ARG A 66 -1.26 9.71 25.08
N MET A 67 -0.99 9.92 26.36
CA MET A 67 -0.59 8.82 27.25
C MET A 67 -1.74 7.90 27.64
N ASN A 68 -2.94 8.44 27.80
CA ASN A 68 -4.12 7.66 28.18
C ASN A 68 -4.89 7.09 26.97
N ARG A 69 -4.41 7.38 25.76
CA ARG A 69 -5.02 6.90 24.52
C ARG A 69 -4.76 5.41 24.34
N LYS A 70 -5.78 4.72 23.83
CA LYS A 70 -5.61 3.39 23.25
C LYS A 70 -4.90 3.49 21.90
N THR A 71 -3.67 2.98 21.84
CA THR A 71 -2.90 2.85 20.59
C THR A 71 -3.63 1.96 19.59
N VAL A 72 -3.55 2.30 18.31
CA VAL A 72 -4.20 1.56 17.23
C VAL A 72 -3.11 0.99 16.33
N SER A 73 -3.25 -0.27 15.91
CA SER A 73 -2.28 -0.88 15.01
C SER A 73 -2.56 -0.56 13.54
N VAL A 74 -1.56 -0.70 12.68
CA VAL A 74 -1.73 -0.57 11.22
C VAL A 74 -2.83 -1.48 10.70
N LYS A 75 -2.93 -2.71 11.21
CA LYS A 75 -4.01 -3.62 10.82
C LYS A 75 -5.38 -3.02 11.10
N GLN A 76 -5.59 -2.50 12.30
CA GLN A 76 -6.87 -1.90 12.70
C GLN A 76 -7.19 -0.66 11.84
N MET A 77 -6.18 0.15 11.49
CA MET A 77 -6.36 1.26 10.56
C MET A 77 -6.80 0.79 9.17
N ILE A 78 -6.20 -0.29 8.67
CA ILE A 78 -6.55 -0.87 7.36
C ILE A 78 -7.95 -1.48 7.39
N ASP A 79 -8.27 -2.29 8.40
CA ASP A 79 -9.56 -2.96 8.54
C ASP A 79 -10.70 -1.92 8.61
N ARG A 80 -10.50 -0.88 9.42
CA ARG A 80 -11.43 0.26 9.50
C ARG A 80 -11.57 0.99 8.17
N TYR A 81 -10.46 1.20 7.45
CA TYR A 81 -10.50 1.82 6.13
C TYR A 81 -11.36 1.02 5.15
N LEU A 82 -11.16 -0.29 5.11
CA LEU A 82 -11.89 -1.19 4.22
C LEU A 82 -13.39 -1.17 4.56
N ASP A 83 -13.76 -1.27 5.84
CA ASP A 83 -15.16 -1.27 6.28
C ASP A 83 -15.88 0.07 5.99
N GLU A 84 -15.26 1.20 6.31
CA GLU A 84 -15.88 2.51 6.09
C GLU A 84 -15.99 2.85 4.59
N TYR A 85 -14.92 2.60 3.81
CA TYR A 85 -14.92 2.99 2.40
C TYR A 85 -15.73 2.06 1.51
N GLU A 86 -15.85 0.76 1.82
CA GLU A 86 -16.68 -0.15 1.04
C GLU A 86 -18.17 0.21 1.09
N LYS A 87 -18.63 0.80 2.20
CA LYS A 87 -20.00 1.31 2.37
C LYS A 87 -20.28 2.50 1.47
N VAL A 88 -19.27 3.33 1.19
CA VAL A 88 -19.41 4.54 0.37
C VAL A 88 -19.15 4.27 -1.11
N ARG A 89 -18.16 3.42 -1.40
CA ARG A 89 -17.71 3.13 -2.77
C ARG A 89 -17.09 1.74 -2.86
N THR A 90 -17.42 1.01 -3.92
CA THR A 90 -16.73 -0.24 -4.24
C THR A 90 -15.23 0.00 -4.44
N LEU A 91 -14.42 -0.56 -3.53
CA LEU A 91 -12.97 -0.54 -3.65
C LEU A 91 -12.51 -1.45 -4.79
N GLY A 92 -11.54 -0.97 -5.58
CA GLY A 92 -10.95 -1.76 -6.64
C GLY A 92 -10.21 -2.99 -6.10
N LYS A 93 -10.30 -4.12 -6.80
CA LYS A 93 -9.69 -5.40 -6.41
C LYS A 93 -8.21 -5.27 -6.00
N THR A 94 -7.45 -4.50 -6.76
CA THR A 94 -6.02 -4.25 -6.50
C THR A 94 -5.79 -3.58 -5.14
N LYS A 95 -6.57 -2.55 -4.81
CA LYS A 95 -6.40 -1.82 -3.55
C LYS A 95 -6.69 -2.71 -2.34
N ARG A 96 -7.76 -3.51 -2.42
CA ARG A 96 -8.10 -4.48 -1.36
C ARG A 96 -7.00 -5.53 -1.20
N ALA A 97 -6.57 -6.15 -2.30
CA ALA A 97 -5.52 -7.16 -2.26
C ALA A 97 -4.21 -6.62 -1.67
N THR A 98 -3.79 -5.41 -2.07
CA THR A 98 -2.60 -4.77 -1.52
C THR A 98 -2.74 -4.46 -0.04
N LEU A 99 -3.85 -3.88 0.40
CA LEU A 99 -4.07 -3.58 1.82
C LEU A 99 -4.09 -4.84 2.68
N ASN A 100 -4.71 -5.92 2.20
CA ASN A 100 -4.69 -7.22 2.88
C ASN A 100 -3.26 -7.78 2.98
N ALA A 101 -2.49 -7.72 1.89
CA ALA A 101 -1.09 -8.16 1.90
C ALA A 101 -0.23 -7.36 2.89
N ILE A 102 -0.52 -6.06 3.08
CA ILE A 102 0.13 -5.25 4.11
C ILE A 102 -0.28 -5.72 5.51
N SER A 103 -1.57 -5.98 5.74
CA SER A 103 -2.10 -6.50 7.02
C SER A 103 -1.62 -7.91 7.38
N GLU A 104 -1.08 -8.66 6.43
CA GLU A 104 -0.47 -9.97 6.64
C GLU A 104 1.04 -9.89 6.95
N SER A 105 1.66 -8.73 6.76
CA SER A 105 3.07 -8.50 7.06
C SER A 105 3.33 -8.15 8.53
N TRP A 106 4.60 -8.09 8.93
CA TRP A 106 5.01 -7.61 10.26
C TRP A 106 4.53 -6.18 10.55
N LEU A 107 4.28 -5.37 9.51
CA LEU A 107 3.81 -3.99 9.67
C LEU A 107 2.45 -3.92 10.37
N ARG A 108 1.67 -5.01 10.35
CA ARG A 108 0.31 -5.10 10.92
C ARG A 108 0.26 -4.78 12.42
N GLU A 109 1.34 -5.08 13.15
CA GLU A 109 1.46 -4.94 14.61
C GLU A 109 1.98 -3.57 15.02
N VAL A 110 2.55 -2.81 14.08
CA VAL A 110 3.12 -1.49 14.36
C VAL A 110 2.02 -0.53 14.82
N ALA A 111 2.29 0.13 15.93
CA ALA A 111 1.44 1.17 16.48
C ALA A 111 1.39 2.40 15.57
N ASP A 112 0.26 3.12 15.58
CA ASP A 112 0.08 4.32 14.77
C ASP A 112 1.09 5.44 15.09
N SER A 113 1.50 5.58 16.35
CA SER A 113 2.57 6.50 16.78
C SER A 113 3.99 6.06 16.39
N GLU A 114 4.19 4.76 16.17
CA GLU A 114 5.49 4.17 15.81
C GLU A 114 5.70 4.06 14.30
N LEU A 115 4.65 4.33 13.52
CA LEU A 115 4.68 4.29 12.06
C LEU A 115 5.42 5.50 11.47
N THR A 116 6.74 5.44 11.60
CA THR A 116 7.68 6.45 11.12
C THR A 116 8.10 6.23 9.67
N SER A 117 8.73 7.25 9.07
CA SER A 117 9.33 7.13 7.73
C SER A 117 10.34 5.98 7.65
N GLN A 118 11.09 5.74 8.72
CA GLN A 118 12.09 4.68 8.84
C GLN A 118 11.43 3.30 8.78
N LYS A 119 10.32 3.10 9.51
CA LYS A 119 9.56 1.85 9.46
C LYS A 119 8.95 1.58 8.08
N LEU A 120 8.52 2.64 7.38
CA LEU A 120 8.03 2.51 6.00
C LEU A 120 9.14 2.17 4.99
N VAL A 121 10.36 2.71 5.19
CA VAL A 121 11.55 2.35 4.39
C VAL A 121 11.97 0.90 4.67
N GLU A 122 11.99 0.49 5.94
CA GLU A 122 12.26 -0.89 6.36
C GLU A 122 11.26 -1.86 5.74
N TYR A 123 9.97 -1.51 5.75
CA TYR A 123 8.92 -2.30 5.10
C TYR A 123 9.19 -2.45 3.59
N ALA A 124 9.53 -1.36 2.90
CA ALA A 124 9.85 -1.40 1.48
C ALA A 124 11.06 -2.28 1.17
N GLN A 125 12.12 -2.20 1.98
CA GLN A 125 13.30 -3.05 1.85
C GLN A 125 12.96 -4.52 2.07
N TRP A 126 12.19 -4.82 3.13
CA TRP A 126 11.72 -6.18 3.41
C TRP A 126 10.89 -6.74 2.25
N ARG A 127 9.95 -5.96 1.69
CA ARG A 127 9.13 -6.36 0.53
C ARG A 127 9.95 -6.72 -0.71
N MET A 128 11.04 -6.00 -0.96
CA MET A 128 11.96 -6.31 -2.06
C MET A 128 12.88 -7.49 -1.75
N GLY A 129 13.08 -7.81 -0.47
CA GLY A 129 13.82 -8.98 -0.02
C GLY A 129 13.07 -10.29 -0.27
N LYS A 130 13.78 -11.42 -0.15
CA LYS A 130 13.20 -12.75 -0.36
C LYS A 130 12.04 -13.04 0.59
N GLU A 131 12.17 -12.65 1.85
CA GLU A 131 11.16 -12.87 2.89
C GLU A 131 9.87 -12.08 2.63
N GLY A 132 9.96 -10.89 2.07
CA GLY A 132 8.81 -10.06 1.73
C GLY A 132 8.26 -10.30 0.32
N GLY A 133 8.73 -11.33 -0.39
CA GLY A 133 8.19 -11.77 -1.68
C GLY A 133 8.98 -11.35 -2.92
N GLY A 134 10.13 -10.67 -2.76
CA GLY A 134 11.02 -10.33 -3.87
C GLY A 134 10.39 -9.39 -4.90
N VAL A 135 9.52 -8.48 -4.46
CA VAL A 135 8.70 -7.68 -5.38
C VAL A 135 9.52 -6.58 -6.06
N GLN A 136 9.08 -6.15 -7.23
CA GLN A 136 9.70 -5.03 -7.94
C GLN A 136 9.32 -3.69 -7.31
N ALA A 137 10.15 -2.67 -7.53
CA ALA A 137 9.96 -1.29 -7.04
C ALA A 137 8.58 -0.70 -7.37
N GLN A 138 7.97 -1.11 -8.49
CA GLN A 138 6.61 -0.70 -8.85
C GLN A 138 5.56 -1.21 -7.85
N THR A 139 5.70 -2.45 -7.38
CA THR A 139 4.78 -3.04 -6.39
C THR A 139 4.91 -2.32 -5.06
N VAL A 140 6.14 -2.05 -4.60
CA VAL A 140 6.39 -1.25 -3.39
C VAL A 140 5.76 0.14 -3.51
N ALA A 141 5.87 0.78 -4.69
CA ALA A 141 5.24 2.08 -4.94
C ALA A 141 3.72 2.02 -4.80
N ASN A 142 3.08 0.93 -5.26
CA ASN A 142 1.64 0.70 -5.11
C ASN A 142 1.27 0.45 -3.64
N ASP A 143 2.04 -0.36 -2.93
CA ASP A 143 1.84 -0.67 -1.50
C ASP A 143 1.83 0.64 -0.68
N LEU A 144 2.84 1.49 -0.86
CA LEU A 144 2.93 2.81 -0.20
C LEU A 144 1.87 3.81 -0.68
N SER A 145 1.34 3.64 -1.90
CA SER A 145 0.25 4.47 -2.42
C SER A 145 -1.08 4.14 -1.76
N HIS A 146 -1.38 2.85 -1.60
CA HIS A 146 -2.60 2.41 -0.95
C HIS A 146 -2.56 2.63 0.56
N LEU A 147 -1.44 2.32 1.22
CA LEU A 147 -1.27 2.64 2.64
C LEU A 147 -1.30 4.15 2.91
N GLY A 148 -0.69 4.96 2.04
CA GLY A 148 -0.74 6.41 2.16
C GLY A 148 -2.17 6.97 2.14
N ALA A 149 -3.07 6.37 1.37
CA ALA A 149 -4.48 6.75 1.38
C ALA A 149 -5.16 6.43 2.72
N VAL A 150 -4.83 5.31 3.37
CA VAL A 150 -5.31 4.97 4.71
C VAL A 150 -4.83 6.01 5.73
N LEU A 151 -3.51 6.30 5.72
CA LEU A 151 -2.90 7.24 6.66
C LEU A 151 -3.41 8.68 6.47
N SER A 152 -3.76 9.08 5.25
CA SER A 152 -4.32 10.41 4.98
C SER A 152 -5.66 10.67 5.68
N VAL A 153 -6.40 9.60 5.99
CA VAL A 153 -7.70 9.66 6.67
C VAL A 153 -7.54 9.43 8.17
N ALA A 154 -6.54 8.64 8.57
CA ALA A 154 -6.35 8.19 9.94
C ALA A 154 -6.27 9.33 10.97
N LYS A 155 -5.50 10.38 10.68
CA LYS A 155 -5.42 11.54 11.57
C LYS A 155 -6.68 12.41 11.54
N PRO A 156 -7.14 12.93 10.39
CA PRO A 156 -8.27 13.87 10.36
C PRO A 156 -9.63 13.25 10.67
N ALA A 157 -9.87 11.99 10.30
CA ALA A 157 -11.18 11.35 10.51
C ALA A 157 -11.24 10.55 11.80
N TRP A 158 -10.13 9.94 12.24
CA TRP A 158 -10.13 9.00 13.37
C TRP A 158 -9.33 9.49 14.58
N GLY A 159 -8.60 10.60 14.47
CA GLY A 159 -7.79 11.15 15.56
C GLY A 159 -6.55 10.31 15.91
N TYR A 160 -6.08 9.46 15.00
CA TYR A 160 -4.90 8.63 15.21
C TYR A 160 -3.61 9.45 15.11
N ASP A 161 -2.57 9.06 15.84
CA ASP A 161 -1.31 9.84 15.97
C ASP A 161 -0.32 9.32 14.94
N VAL A 162 -0.74 9.39 13.69
CA VAL A 162 0.13 9.09 12.58
C VAL A 162 1.09 10.26 12.41
N VAL A 163 2.39 9.94 12.35
CA VAL A 163 3.45 10.93 12.14
C VAL A 163 3.17 11.70 10.84
N PRO A 164 3.02 13.04 10.91
CA PRO A 164 2.85 13.85 9.71
C PRO A 164 3.99 13.62 8.73
N HIS A 165 3.70 13.60 7.43
CA HIS A 165 4.70 13.47 6.36
C HIS A 165 5.52 12.15 6.35
N ALA A 166 5.30 11.20 7.26
CA ALA A 166 6.04 9.93 7.27
C ALA A 166 6.04 9.21 5.91
N MET A 167 4.89 9.21 5.23
CA MET A 167 4.75 8.60 3.91
C MET A 167 5.47 9.40 2.80
N SER A 168 5.45 10.74 2.84
CA SER A 168 6.16 11.56 1.85
C SER A 168 7.67 11.40 2.02
N ASP A 169 8.15 11.39 3.26
CA ASP A 169 9.56 11.31 3.59
C ASP A 169 10.13 9.95 3.22
N ALA A 170 9.40 8.87 3.53
CA ALA A 170 9.76 7.53 3.09
C ALA A 170 9.88 7.43 1.57
N ARG A 171 8.95 8.05 0.82
CA ARG A 171 9.02 8.06 -0.66
C ARG A 171 10.21 8.85 -1.19
N ILE A 172 10.61 9.94 -0.54
CA ILE A 172 11.81 10.70 -0.92
C ILE A 172 13.04 9.80 -0.80
N VAL A 173 13.19 9.13 0.34
CA VAL A 173 14.31 8.22 0.61
C VAL A 173 14.31 7.07 -0.40
N LEU A 174 13.19 6.37 -0.54
CA LEU A 174 13.06 5.21 -1.43
C LEU A 174 13.30 5.53 -2.90
N ARG A 175 12.94 6.74 -3.33
CA ARG A 175 13.27 7.20 -4.69
C ARG A 175 14.77 7.44 -4.84
N LYS A 176 15.42 8.01 -3.83
CA LYS A 176 16.86 8.29 -3.86
C LYS A 176 17.69 6.99 -3.91
N VAL A 177 17.24 5.94 -3.23
CA VAL A 177 17.88 4.61 -3.24
C VAL A 177 17.39 3.69 -4.38
N GLY A 178 16.52 4.17 -5.27
CA GLY A 178 16.04 3.40 -6.43
C GLY A 178 15.06 2.26 -6.10
N MET A 179 14.56 2.19 -4.86
CA MET A 179 13.63 1.15 -4.39
C MET A 179 12.16 1.47 -4.72
N VAL A 180 11.88 2.69 -5.16
CA VAL A 180 10.57 3.11 -5.70
C VAL A 180 10.81 3.79 -7.04
N GLY A 181 10.11 3.33 -8.07
CA GLY A 181 10.29 3.81 -9.44
C GLY A 181 9.13 3.47 -10.37
N LYS A 182 9.14 4.07 -11.55
CA LYS A 182 8.20 3.72 -12.62
C LYS A 182 8.54 2.34 -13.18
N SER A 183 7.53 1.65 -13.72
CA SER A 183 7.72 0.41 -14.45
C SER A 183 8.74 0.61 -15.57
N LYS A 184 9.56 -0.41 -15.86
CA LYS A 184 10.39 -0.42 -17.06
C LYS A 184 9.45 -0.40 -18.26
N GLU A 185 9.49 0.69 -19.02
CA GLU A 185 8.66 0.83 -20.20
C GLU A 185 9.08 -0.22 -21.24
N ARG A 186 8.10 -1.02 -21.69
CA ARG A 186 8.32 -2.03 -22.73
C ARG A 186 8.15 -1.35 -24.08
N THR A 187 9.26 -1.01 -24.71
CA THR A 187 9.30 -0.33 -26.02
C THR A 187 9.49 -1.27 -27.20
N ARG A 188 9.79 -2.56 -26.95
CA ARG A 188 9.95 -3.57 -28.01
C ARG A 188 8.61 -3.84 -28.69
N ARG A 189 8.58 -3.69 -30.01
CA ARG A 189 7.49 -4.17 -30.87
C ARG A 189 7.89 -5.50 -31.51
N PRO A 190 6.96 -6.46 -31.66
CA PRO A 190 7.22 -7.64 -32.47
C PRO A 190 7.61 -7.25 -33.89
N ASN A 191 8.58 -7.96 -34.47
CA ASN A 191 8.89 -7.82 -35.90
C ASN A 191 7.87 -8.62 -36.74
N LYS A 192 7.96 -8.50 -38.08
CA LYS A 192 7.02 -9.19 -38.98
C LYS A 192 7.11 -10.71 -38.86
N ASP A 193 8.32 -11.25 -38.80
CA ASP A 193 8.54 -12.70 -38.74
C ASP A 193 8.01 -13.31 -37.43
N GLU A 194 8.14 -12.59 -36.31
CA GLU A 194 7.57 -12.94 -35.01
C GLU A 194 6.04 -12.89 -35.03
N LEU A 195 5.46 -11.91 -35.73
CA LEU A 195 4.01 -11.85 -35.91
C LEU A 195 3.52 -13.02 -36.77
N ASP A 196 4.21 -13.33 -37.87
CA ASP A 196 3.88 -14.45 -38.74
C ASP A 196 3.96 -15.78 -37.96
N ALA A 197 5.01 -15.98 -37.16
CA ALA A 197 5.13 -17.14 -36.28
C ALA A 197 3.99 -17.25 -35.26
N LEU A 198 3.58 -16.12 -34.65
CA LEU A 198 2.43 -16.08 -33.73
C LEU A 198 1.13 -16.43 -34.46
N PHE A 199 0.89 -15.87 -35.64
CA PHE A 199 -0.29 -16.19 -36.43
C PHE A 199 -0.33 -17.67 -36.79
N THR A 200 0.76 -18.25 -37.29
CA THR A 200 0.85 -19.68 -37.61
C THR A 200 0.51 -20.54 -36.39
N HIS A 201 1.12 -20.26 -35.24
CA HIS A 201 0.84 -20.98 -34.00
C HIS A 201 -0.64 -20.93 -33.61
N PHE A 202 -1.25 -19.74 -33.67
CA PHE A 202 -2.65 -19.58 -33.29
C PHE A 202 -3.64 -20.14 -34.31
N PHE A 203 -3.30 -20.15 -35.61
CA PHE A 203 -4.11 -20.83 -36.62
C PHE A 203 -4.06 -22.35 -36.43
N GLU A 204 -2.89 -22.93 -36.17
CA GLU A 204 -2.77 -24.35 -35.86
C GLU A 204 -3.54 -24.72 -34.58
N MET A 205 -3.45 -23.89 -33.55
CA MET A 205 -4.21 -24.07 -32.32
C MET A 205 -5.72 -24.03 -32.56
N GLN A 206 -6.20 -23.13 -33.42
CA GLN A 206 -7.62 -23.02 -33.77
C GLN A 206 -8.12 -24.28 -34.50
N ILE A 207 -7.29 -24.88 -35.36
CA ILE A 207 -7.61 -26.14 -36.04
C ILE A 207 -7.69 -27.28 -35.01
N ARG A 208 -6.73 -27.36 -34.09
CA ARG A 208 -6.69 -28.42 -33.05
C ARG A 208 -7.79 -28.27 -31.99
N LYS A 209 -8.15 -27.04 -31.63
CA LYS A 209 -9.17 -26.72 -30.62
C LYS A 209 -10.09 -25.58 -31.10
N PRO A 210 -11.13 -25.89 -31.89
CA PRO A 210 -12.04 -24.88 -32.42
C PRO A 210 -12.82 -24.09 -31.36
N SER A 211 -13.01 -24.67 -30.17
CA SER A 211 -13.67 -24.03 -29.02
C SER A 211 -12.79 -23.02 -28.27
N SER A 212 -11.49 -22.96 -28.58
CA SER A 212 -10.60 -21.94 -28.00
C SER A 212 -10.92 -20.54 -28.54
N ILE A 213 -10.52 -19.50 -27.78
CA ILE A 213 -10.67 -18.12 -28.22
C ILE A 213 -9.95 -17.96 -29.56
N ASN A 214 -10.64 -17.39 -30.56
CA ASN A 214 -10.07 -17.15 -31.88
C ASN A 214 -8.99 -16.05 -31.82
N MET A 215 -7.80 -16.45 -31.40
CA MET A 215 -6.63 -15.59 -31.23
C MET A 215 -6.18 -14.91 -32.53
N PRO A 216 -6.27 -15.53 -33.73
CA PRO A 216 -5.96 -14.83 -34.98
C PRO A 216 -6.82 -13.58 -35.19
N LYS A 217 -8.14 -13.69 -34.93
CA LYS A 217 -9.04 -12.53 -35.00
C LYS A 217 -8.72 -11.47 -33.93
N VAL A 218 -8.42 -11.89 -32.70
CA VAL A 218 -8.03 -10.98 -31.62
C VAL A 218 -6.73 -10.25 -31.93
N LEU A 219 -5.73 -10.95 -32.47
CA LEU A 219 -4.42 -10.40 -32.81
C LEU A 219 -4.53 -9.41 -33.97
N GLY A 220 -5.24 -9.78 -35.04
CA GLY A 220 -5.54 -8.86 -36.14
C GLY A 220 -6.28 -7.62 -35.65
N PHE A 221 -7.34 -7.78 -34.84
CA PHE A 221 -8.05 -6.64 -34.26
C PHE A 221 -7.15 -5.76 -33.39
N ALA A 222 -6.28 -6.34 -32.56
CA ALA A 222 -5.37 -5.58 -31.70
C ALA A 222 -4.38 -4.73 -32.51
N ILE A 223 -3.84 -5.28 -33.60
CA ILE A 223 -2.93 -4.58 -34.51
C ILE A 223 -3.64 -3.39 -35.18
N PHE A 224 -4.83 -3.61 -35.76
CA PHE A 224 -5.52 -2.57 -36.53
C PHE A 224 -6.29 -1.55 -35.68
N SER A 225 -6.84 -1.96 -34.53
CA SER A 225 -7.64 -1.06 -33.70
C SER A 225 -6.78 -0.15 -32.82
N THR A 226 -5.53 -0.52 -32.54
CA THR A 226 -4.62 0.15 -31.58
C THR A 226 -5.21 0.33 -30.18
N ARG A 227 -6.32 -0.34 -29.87
CA ARG A 227 -7.00 -0.21 -28.59
C ARG A 227 -6.25 -0.98 -27.52
N ARG A 228 -6.13 -0.40 -26.33
CA ARG A 228 -5.77 -1.18 -25.13
C ARG A 228 -6.78 -2.31 -25.00
N GLN A 229 -6.29 -3.48 -24.61
CA GLN A 229 -7.14 -4.61 -24.25
C GLN A 229 -7.93 -4.23 -22.99
N ALA A 230 -9.02 -3.48 -23.17
CA ALA A 230 -9.97 -3.19 -22.12
C ALA A 230 -10.48 -4.54 -21.60
N GLY A 231 -10.47 -4.71 -20.29
CA GLY A 231 -10.68 -5.99 -19.61
C GLY A 231 -11.83 -6.79 -20.22
N ARG A 232 -11.61 -8.09 -20.41
CA ARG A 232 -12.49 -9.10 -21.00
C ARG A 232 -13.83 -9.23 -20.27
N ASN A 233 -14.66 -8.18 -20.36
CA ASN A 233 -16.05 -8.18 -19.94
C ASN A 233 -16.84 -7.23 -20.85
N TYR A 234 -16.82 -7.53 -22.14
CA TYR A 234 -17.86 -7.11 -23.05
C TYR A 234 -18.45 -8.37 -23.67
N PRO A 235 -19.73 -8.71 -23.43
CA PRO A 235 -20.46 -9.48 -24.40
C PRO A 235 -20.57 -8.58 -25.63
N TYR A 236 -19.68 -8.77 -26.61
CA TYR A 236 -19.94 -8.25 -27.95
C TYR A 236 -21.12 -9.06 -28.47
N SER A 237 -22.33 -8.56 -28.28
CA SER A 237 -23.49 -9.03 -29.03
C SER A 237 -23.18 -8.79 -30.51
N LEU A 238 -23.19 -9.88 -31.27
CA LEU A 238 -22.97 -9.91 -32.72
C LEU A 238 -23.90 -8.95 -33.49
N GLU A 239 -24.96 -8.45 -32.85
CA GLU A 239 -25.93 -7.51 -33.41
C GLU A 239 -25.38 -6.11 -33.72
N ARG A 240 -24.24 -5.70 -33.15
CA ARG A 240 -23.69 -4.35 -33.41
C ARG A 240 -22.67 -4.28 -34.54
N SER A 241 -22.21 -5.41 -35.10
CA SER A 241 -21.28 -5.42 -36.24
C SER A 241 -21.95 -5.33 -37.62
N GLU A 242 -23.28 -5.38 -37.69
CA GLU A 242 -24.00 -5.28 -38.98
C GLU A 242 -24.24 -3.83 -39.45
N ARG A 243 -23.97 -2.83 -38.60
CA ARG A 243 -24.04 -1.42 -39.03
C ARG A 243 -22.65 -0.84 -39.28
N LYS A 244 -22.26 -0.92 -40.56
CA LYS A 244 -21.17 -0.21 -41.23
C LYS A 244 -19.75 -0.58 -40.78
N MET A 245 -19.28 -1.75 -41.22
CA MET A 245 -17.89 -1.81 -41.68
C MET A 245 -17.87 -1.33 -43.14
N PRO A 246 -17.14 -0.26 -43.50
CA PRO A 246 -16.88 0.02 -44.91
C PRO A 246 -16.11 -1.19 -45.45
N GLY A 247 -16.72 -1.89 -46.42
CA GLY A 247 -16.12 -3.05 -47.04
C GLY A 247 -14.85 -2.65 -47.75
N CYS A 248 -13.69 -2.97 -47.16
CA CYS A 248 -12.39 -3.10 -47.83
C CYS A 248 -11.34 -3.51 -46.80
N ALA A 249 -10.74 -4.71 -46.97
CA ALA A 249 -9.35 -5.09 -46.62
C ALA A 249 -9.22 -6.52 -46.04
N GLY A 250 -10.18 -7.01 -45.25
CA GLY A 250 -10.05 -8.30 -44.55
C GLY A 250 -10.04 -9.53 -45.46
N GLN A 251 -10.89 -9.56 -46.49
CA GLN A 251 -10.95 -10.68 -47.44
C GLN A 251 -9.79 -10.70 -48.45
N ARG A 252 -9.04 -9.59 -48.59
CA ARG A 252 -7.93 -9.50 -49.54
C ARG A 252 -6.68 -10.22 -49.01
N TYR A 253 -6.48 -10.23 -47.69
CA TYR A 253 -5.35 -10.95 -47.09
C TYR A 253 -5.54 -12.46 -47.10
N GLU A 254 -6.74 -12.96 -46.78
CA GLU A 254 -7.04 -14.41 -46.72
C GLU A 254 -6.93 -15.08 -48.10
N LYS A 255 -7.39 -14.40 -49.17
CA LYS A 255 -7.21 -14.86 -50.56
C LYS A 255 -5.76 -14.77 -51.05
N SER A 256 -5.06 -13.67 -50.74
CA SER A 256 -3.65 -13.54 -51.14
C SER A 256 -2.73 -14.58 -50.49
N TRP A 257 -3.01 -14.97 -49.25
CA TRP A 257 -2.22 -15.97 -48.52
C TRP A 257 -2.50 -17.40 -49.00
N THR A 258 -3.74 -17.69 -49.43
CA THR A 258 -4.09 -19.01 -49.98
C THR A 258 -3.60 -19.18 -51.41
N GLU A 259 -3.67 -18.15 -52.24
CA GLU A 259 -3.18 -18.15 -53.62
C GLU A 259 -1.64 -18.20 -53.72
N ASP A 260 -0.91 -17.51 -52.83
CA ASP A 260 0.56 -17.50 -52.84
C ASP A 260 1.16 -18.81 -52.29
N ARG A 261 0.37 -19.59 -51.54
CA ARG A 261 0.73 -20.95 -51.10
C ARG A 261 0.54 -21.99 -52.20
N GLN A 262 -0.50 -21.85 -53.04
CA GLN A 262 -0.74 -22.76 -54.17
C GLN A 262 0.32 -22.60 -55.28
N ARG A 263 0.90 -21.40 -55.48
CA ARG A 263 1.97 -21.19 -56.47
C ARG A 263 3.34 -21.77 -56.08
N ARG A 264 3.61 -21.99 -54.79
CA ARG A 264 4.90 -22.54 -54.31
C ARG A 264 4.94 -24.07 -54.20
N LEU A 265 3.85 -24.76 -54.52
CA LEU A 265 3.71 -26.21 -54.40
C LEU A 265 3.68 -26.96 -55.75
N VAL A 266 3.86 -26.27 -56.87
CA VAL A 266 3.98 -26.91 -58.19
C VAL A 266 5.45 -26.91 -58.62
N PRO A 267 6.13 -28.07 -58.68
CA PRO A 267 7.49 -28.14 -59.22
C PRO A 267 7.45 -27.82 -60.73
N PRO A 268 8.45 -27.09 -61.27
CA PRO A 268 8.53 -26.87 -62.70
C PRO A 268 8.77 -28.20 -63.43
N SER A 269 8.03 -28.41 -64.51
CA SER A 269 8.21 -29.48 -65.50
C SER A 269 9.53 -29.38 -66.23
#